data_AF-A0A6V7K1J2-F1
#
_entry.id   AF-A0A6V7K1J2-F1
#
_cell.length_a   1.000
_cell.length_b   1.000
_cell.length_c   1.000
_cell.angle_alpha   90.00
_cell.angle_beta   90.00
_cell.angle_gamma   90.00
#
_symmetry.space_group_name_H-M   'P 1'
#
loop_
_entity.id
_entity.type
_entity.pdbx_description
1 polymer ?
#
loop_
_entity_poly.entity_id
_entity_poly.type
_entity_poly.pdbx_seq_one_letter_code
_entity_poly.pdbx_strand_id
1 'polypeptide(L)' 'ECYGEKDEEKIARVKQLYDDLGLATTYAIYEDESYNIMNTHIQQISRGLPHDLFFRFLSKIYRRDA' A
#
# COMPACT_ATOMS: atom_id res chain seq x y z
N GLU A 1 -3.26 22.51 10.77
CA GLU A 1 -3.82 23.78 10.25
C GLU A 1 -4.44 23.65 8.85
N CYS A 2 -3.97 22.75 7.97
CA CYS A 2 -4.52 22.60 6.60
C CYS A 2 -5.25 21.26 6.31
N TYR A 3 -5.16 20.28 7.21
CA TYR A 3 -5.73 18.94 7.00
C TYR A 3 -7.22 18.89 7.39
N GLY A 4 -8.07 18.34 6.52
CA GLY A 4 -9.53 18.26 6.73
C GLY A 4 -10.33 19.50 6.28
N GLU A 5 -9.65 20.52 5.74
CA GLU A 5 -10.26 21.74 5.24
C GLU A 5 -10.62 21.61 3.76
N LYS A 6 -11.69 22.29 3.31
CA LYS A 6 -12.16 22.24 1.90
C LYS A 6 -11.55 23.29 0.99
N ASP A 7 -10.76 24.22 1.54
CA ASP A 7 -10.09 25.27 0.78
C ASP A 7 -9.03 24.66 -0.14
N GLU A 8 -9.07 25.01 -1.43
CA GLU A 8 -8.18 24.47 -2.45
C GLU A 8 -6.69 24.76 -2.16
N GLU A 9 -6.38 25.94 -1.62
CA GLU A 9 -5.01 26.32 -1.23
C GLU A 9 -4.46 25.45 -0.09
N LYS A 10 -5.32 25.09 0.88
CA LYS A 10 -4.94 24.23 2.00
C LYS A 10 -4.73 22.79 1.53
N ILE A 11 -5.57 22.32 0.61
CA ILE A 11 -5.42 21.00 -0.03
C ILE A 11 -4.11 20.94 -0.82
N ALA A 12 -3.80 21.97 -1.62
CA ALA A 12 -2.56 22.05 -2.39
C ALA A 12 -1.33 21.98 -1.47
N ARG A 13 -1.37 22.69 -0.34
CA ARG A 13 -0.28 22.68 0.64
C ARG A 13 -0.09 21.31 1.31
N VAL A 14 -1.17 20.58 1.57
CA VAL A 14 -1.09 19.18 2.07
C VAL A 14 -0.51 18.24 1.00
N LYS A 15 -0.95 18.37 -0.27
CA LYS A 15 -0.40 17.56 -1.37
C LYS A 15 1.09 17.82 -1.59
N GLN A 16 1.52 19.09 -1.51
CA GLN A 16 2.93 19.46 -1.61
C GLN A 16 3.74 18.88 -0.46
N LEU A 17 3.21 18.86 0.77
CA LEU A 17 3.86 18.20 1.89
C LEU A 17 4.02 16.68 1.63
N TYR A 18 3.03 16.01 1.04
CA TYR A 18 3.17 14.60 0.69
C TYR A 18 4.25 14.34 -0.37
N ASP A 19 4.40 15.24 -1.33
CA ASP A 19 5.47 15.18 -2.33
C ASP A 19 6.86 15.39 -1.69
N ASP A 20 7.00 16.42 -0.85
CA ASP A 20 8.25 16.76 -0.14
C ASP A 20 8.70 15.62 0.80
N LEU A 21 7.75 14.96 1.45
CA LEU A 21 7.99 13.75 2.26
C LEU A 21 8.31 12.51 1.43
N GLY A 22 8.22 12.59 0.09
CA GLY A 22 8.44 11.46 -0.80
C GLY A 22 7.41 10.35 -0.62
N LEU A 23 6.17 10.68 -0.23
CA LEU A 23 5.17 9.71 0.20
C LEU A 23 4.84 8.68 -0.89
N ALA A 24 4.91 9.08 -2.16
CA ALA A 24 4.75 8.17 -3.30
C ALA A 24 5.84 7.08 -3.32
N THR A 25 7.09 7.48 -3.12
CA THR A 25 8.24 6.55 -3.05
C THR A 25 8.15 5.68 -1.81
N THR A 26 7.85 6.27 -0.64
CA THR A 26 7.68 5.52 0.62
C THR A 26 6.57 4.49 0.51
N TYR A 27 5.44 4.86 -0.10
CA TYR A 27 4.34 3.94 -0.33
C TYR A 27 4.74 2.80 -1.27
N ALA A 28 5.43 3.08 -2.37
CA ALA A 28 5.88 2.05 -3.30
C ALA A 28 6.84 1.05 -2.64
N ILE A 29 7.78 1.53 -1.81
CA ILE A 29 8.69 0.66 -1.04
C ILE A 29 7.90 -0.19 -0.05
N TYR A 30 6.96 0.43 0.68
CA TYR A 30 6.13 -0.28 1.66
C TYR A 30 5.22 -1.32 1.01
N GLU A 31 4.66 -1.04 -0.17
CA GLU A 31 3.82 -1.96 -0.93
C GLU A 31 4.62 -3.20 -1.36
N ASP A 32 5.85 -3.03 -1.86
CA ASP A 32 6.73 -4.13 -2.24
C ASP A 32 7.16 -4.98 -1.04
N GLU A 33 7.58 -4.31 0.05
CA GLU A 33 7.96 -5.00 1.29
C GLU A 33 6.78 -5.80 1.87
N SER A 34 5.60 -5.18 1.94
CA SER A 34 4.38 -5.83 2.41
C SER A 34 4.00 -7.02 1.53
N TYR A 35 4.14 -6.91 0.21
CA TYR A 35 3.91 -8.01 -0.72
C TYR A 35 4.87 -9.19 -0.46
N ASN A 36 6.15 -8.90 -0.27
CA ASN A 36 7.17 -9.91 0.03
C ASN A 36 6.94 -10.61 1.38
N ILE A 37 6.55 -9.84 2.40
CA ILE A 37 6.17 -10.37 3.72
C ILE A 37 4.95 -11.29 3.59
N MET A 38 3.89 -10.85 2.89
CA MET A 38 2.70 -11.67 2.69
C MET A 38 3.00 -12.95 1.91
N ASN A 39 3.82 -12.87 0.85
CA ASN A 39 4.26 -14.04 0.10
C ASN A 39 5.00 -15.05 1.01
N THR A 40 5.93 -14.56 1.83
CA THR A 40 6.67 -15.39 2.80
C THR A 40 5.73 -16.04 3.82
N HIS A 41 4.76 -15.30 4.36
CA HIS A 41 3.78 -15.85 5.30
C HIS A 41 2.87 -16.88 4.66
N ILE A 42 2.42 -16.68 3.42
CA ILE A 42 1.62 -17.67 2.69
C ILE A 42 2.41 -18.97 2.53
N GLN A 43 3.71 -18.89 2.20
CA GLN A 43 4.57 -20.08 2.08
C GLN A 43 4.82 -20.78 3.43
N GLN A 44 4.87 -20.03 4.53
CA GLN A 44 5.06 -20.57 5.89
C GLN A 44 3.79 -21.20 6.49
N ILE A 45 2.60 -20.95 5.92
CA ILE A 45 1.36 -21.57 6.37
C ILE A 45 1.48 -23.10 6.28
N SER A 46 1.50 -23.74 7.45
CA SER A 46 1.60 -25.19 7.59
C SER A 46 0.20 -25.83 7.66
N ARG A 47 -0.01 -26.87 6.84
CA ARG A 47 -1.15 -27.82 6.83
C ARG A 47 -2.54 -27.25 6.47
N GLY A 48 -3.09 -27.75 5.35
CA GLY A 48 -4.54 -27.85 5.09
C GLY A 48 -5.23 -26.66 4.41
N LEU A 49 -4.55 -25.52 4.30
CA LEU A 49 -5.08 -24.33 3.63
C LEU A 49 -4.44 -24.15 2.24
N PRO A 50 -5.23 -23.93 1.17
CA PRO A 50 -4.69 -23.78 -0.18
C PRO A 50 -3.97 -22.44 -0.31
N HIS A 51 -2.64 -22.47 -0.37
CA HIS A 51 -1.79 -21.30 -0.63
C HIS A 51 -2.21 -20.54 -1.90
N ASP A 52 -2.64 -21.27 -2.94
CA ASP A 52 -3.14 -20.72 -4.20
C ASP A 52 -4.27 -19.70 -3.99
N LEU A 53 -5.17 -19.96 -3.02
CA LEU A 53 -6.26 -19.04 -2.71
C LEU A 53 -5.73 -17.70 -2.17
N PHE A 54 -4.74 -17.76 -1.28
CA PHE A 54 -4.12 -16.55 -0.73
C PHE A 54 -3.32 -15.78 -1.79
N PHE A 55 -2.62 -16.47 -2.68
CA PHE A 55 -1.95 -15.85 -3.81
C PHE A 55 -2.92 -15.17 -4.79
N ARG A 56 -4.09 -15.77 -5.03
CA ARG A 56 -5.16 -15.13 -5.82
C ARG A 56 -5.70 -13.87 -5.16
N PHE A 57 -5.86 -13.86 -3.84
CA PHE A 57 -6.26 -12.64 -3.13
C PHE A 57 -5.18 -11.58 -3.19
N LEU A 58 -3.92 -11.95 -2.92
CA LEU A 58 -2.77 -11.05 -2.92
C LEU A 58 -2.56 -10.41 -4.30
N SER A 59 -2.57 -11.21 -5.37
CA SER A 59 -2.44 -10.70 -6.76
C SER A 59 -3.61 -9.82 -7.18
N LYS A 60 -4.81 -10.03 -6.62
CA LYS A 60 -5.98 -9.18 -6.92
C LYS A 60 -5.89 -7.81 -6.25
N ILE A 61 -5.16 -7.66 -5.14
CA ILE A 61 -5.06 -6.40 -4.38
C ILE A 61 -3.75 -5.66 -4.64
N TYR A 62 -2.67 -6.38 -4.95
CA TYR A 62 -1.37 -5.83 -5.25
C TYR A 62 -1.42 -5.01 -6.54
N ARG A 63 -0.95 -3.75 -6.51
CA ARG A 63 -0.96 -2.83 -7.66
C ARG A 63 -2.33 -2.69 -8.32
N ARG A 64 -3.41 -2.67 -7.55
CA ARG A 64 -4.69 -2.17 -8.10
C ARG A 64 -4.46 -0.73 -8.54
N ASP A 65 -4.61 -0.49 -9.84
CA ASP A 65 -4.77 0.88 -10.34
C ASP A 65 -5.92 1.54 -9.56
N ALA A 66 -5.63 2.72 -9.02
CA ALA A 66 -6.56 3.50 -8.19
C ALA A 66 -7.62 4.19 -9.05
#